data_AF-A0AAI9CGL9-F1
#
_entry.id   AF-A0AAI9CGL9-F1
#
_cell.length_a   1.000
_cell.length_b   1.000
_cell.length_c   1.000
_cell.angle_alpha   90.00
_cell.angle_beta   90.00
_cell.angle_gamma   90.00
#
_symmetry.space_group_name_H-M   'P 1'
#
loop_
_entity.id
_entity.type
_entity.pdbx_description
1 polymer ?
#
loop_
_entity_poly.entity_id
_entity_poly.type
_entity_poly.pdbx_seq_one_letter_code
_entity_poly.pdbx_strand_id
1 'polypeptide(L)'
;MAWLLIPSAHAADRLQLDPSGLDPAQQQLASQTLADVQSLLPEGLRRALPAQVQVHWSDDLPADVHGRAFAGRITLRRDLLDDDVPGARRARRSALVHELTHVADRTGANWSRSARWRDLAGWQRKPWHLGRGGNDFHDRSPDAYELKDPAEYLAVNAEHFVLDGEFACRRPALAQWYQAHFGAPPSLPQPQCATTLPLLQAESEEGAASLLQLDPARVYAVDYLFAEGSAQPMSRWGHSMLRLVICRPGRAPGPDCRLDLEYHRVLSFRAFVGDVQISNWRGLTGGYPSRLFVLPLQQVVDEYTKVELRGLQSLPLLLQRDEIASLLERTAQVHWSYDGRYYFVSNNCAVETAKLLQAGVPRLGEAGLAQLSPRGLKRRLVRLDALDQQVLADRSAAQAQGYYFASARDHYQQLFGVAAAQLALPTRDVRGWLKLPAQQRAPWLLKGDLRASAGLLLLEQAAQRRADLRARDVLKRQLLGAPDSAETRSLRELLEQSGQWLRPGTLLQEGGYGLPLADERSLLSETVATASAQAVPAWQALRVQLRQQLPVKQRNEMDAIDANLAALGAHLRTQAASPATGAAVR
;
A
#
# COMPACT_ATOMS: atom_id res chain seq x y z
N MET A 1 -71.13 3.30 5.70
CA MET A 1 -69.78 3.84 5.40
C MET A 1 -68.95 3.81 6.67
N ALA A 2 -68.13 2.78 6.85
CA ALA A 2 -67.17 2.71 7.94
C ALA A 2 -65.89 3.42 7.50
N TRP A 3 -65.52 4.51 8.19
CA TRP A 3 -64.26 5.20 7.98
C TRP A 3 -63.16 4.47 8.75
N LEU A 4 -62.25 3.82 8.02
CA LEU A 4 -60.99 3.30 8.53
C LEU A 4 -60.08 4.48 8.88
N LEU A 5 -59.91 4.74 10.18
CA LEU A 5 -58.85 5.59 10.70
C LEU A 5 -57.53 4.84 10.57
N ILE A 6 -56.69 5.28 9.63
CA ILE A 6 -55.29 4.87 9.54
C ILE A 6 -54.55 5.61 10.66
N PRO A 7 -53.86 4.94 11.59
CA PRO A 7 -53.06 5.62 12.59
C PRO A 7 -51.80 6.17 11.92
N SER A 8 -51.71 7.48 11.78
CA SER A 8 -50.46 8.18 11.51
C SER A 8 -49.53 7.96 12.70
N ALA A 9 -48.54 7.08 12.54
CA ALA A 9 -47.47 6.94 13.51
C ALA A 9 -46.63 8.22 13.52
N HIS A 10 -46.99 9.21 14.34
CA HIS A 10 -46.07 10.27 14.70
C HIS A 10 -44.87 9.63 15.39
N ALA A 11 -43.71 9.66 14.73
CA ALA A 11 -42.46 9.30 15.39
C ALA A 11 -42.32 10.20 16.62
N ALA A 12 -42.35 9.60 17.82
CA ALA A 12 -42.12 10.35 19.04
C ALA A 12 -40.79 11.11 18.93
N ASP A 13 -40.82 12.42 19.19
CA ASP A 13 -39.62 13.25 19.17
C ASP A 13 -38.64 12.74 20.21
N ARG A 14 -37.53 12.18 19.70
CA ARG A 14 -36.52 11.51 20.51
C ARG A 14 -35.55 12.51 21.11
N LEU A 15 -35.36 13.65 20.46
CA LEU A 15 -34.51 14.73 20.93
C LEU A 15 -35.38 15.80 21.61
N GLN A 16 -35.01 16.21 22.83
CA GLN A 16 -35.74 17.22 23.58
C GLN A 16 -34.81 18.38 23.93
N LEU A 17 -35.23 19.60 23.59
CA LEU A 17 -34.55 20.83 23.96
C LEU A 17 -34.74 21.10 25.45
N ASP A 18 -33.64 21.30 26.17
CA ASP A 18 -33.62 22.03 27.44
C ASP A 18 -33.42 23.53 27.13
N PRO A 19 -34.45 24.38 27.27
CA PRO A 19 -34.38 25.79 26.89
C PRO A 19 -33.62 26.66 27.90
N SER A 20 -33.16 26.07 29.01
CA SER A 20 -32.52 26.81 30.11
C SER A 20 -31.32 27.61 29.61
N GLY A 21 -31.34 28.92 29.88
CA GLY A 21 -30.26 29.85 29.53
C GLY A 21 -30.34 30.42 28.11
N LEU A 22 -31.27 29.97 27.26
CA LEU A 22 -31.40 30.43 25.86
C LEU A 22 -32.44 31.54 25.69
N ASP A 23 -32.14 32.52 24.82
CA ASP A 23 -33.13 33.51 24.37
C ASP A 23 -34.11 32.92 23.33
N PRO A 24 -35.20 33.60 22.97
CA PRO A 24 -36.19 33.06 22.03
C PRO A 24 -35.64 32.70 20.65
N ALA A 25 -34.69 33.48 20.11
CA ALA A 25 -34.10 33.22 18.80
C ALA A 25 -33.19 31.98 18.86
N GLN A 26 -32.40 31.86 19.92
CA GLN A 26 -31.56 30.70 20.20
C GLN A 26 -32.38 29.43 20.42
N GLN A 27 -33.52 29.51 21.13
CA GLN A 27 -34.43 28.38 21.32
C GLN A 27 -35.02 27.89 19.99
N GLN A 28 -35.41 28.82 19.11
CA GLN A 28 -35.90 28.49 17.78
C GLN A 28 -34.82 27.77 16.96
N LEU A 29 -33.58 28.29 16.98
CA LEU A 29 -32.47 27.72 16.23
C LEU A 29 -32.03 26.34 16.76
N ALA A 30 -32.02 26.17 18.08
CA ALA A 30 -31.75 24.90 18.74
C ALA A 30 -32.83 23.87 18.37
N SER A 31 -34.11 24.25 18.43
CA SER A 31 -35.24 23.38 18.04
C SER A 31 -35.16 22.96 16.58
N GLN A 32 -34.83 23.90 15.68
CA GLN A 32 -34.63 23.60 14.26
C GLN A 32 -33.45 22.64 14.04
N THR A 33 -32.35 22.82 14.78
CA THR A 33 -31.19 21.93 14.72
C THR A 33 -31.55 20.50 15.14
N LEU A 34 -32.38 20.34 16.18
CA LEU A 34 -32.87 19.04 16.63
C LEU A 34 -33.75 18.36 15.59
N ALA A 35 -34.73 19.08 15.03
CA ALA A 35 -35.59 18.55 13.99
C ALA A 35 -34.80 18.17 12.74
N ASP A 36 -33.87 19.03 12.32
CA ASP A 36 -32.96 18.80 11.20
C ASP A 36 -32.16 17.51 11.42
N VAL A 37 -31.43 17.39 12.53
CA VAL A 37 -30.60 16.20 12.80
C VAL A 37 -31.44 14.96 12.95
N GLN A 38 -32.59 15.01 13.62
CA GLN A 38 -33.48 13.87 13.77
C GLN A 38 -33.96 13.33 12.41
N SER A 39 -34.19 14.20 11.43
CA SER A 39 -34.53 13.80 10.06
C SER A 39 -33.37 13.15 9.30
N LEU A 40 -32.13 13.40 9.72
CA LEU A 40 -30.91 12.87 9.10
C LEU A 40 -30.44 11.55 9.73
N LEU A 41 -30.94 11.18 10.91
CA LEU A 41 -30.45 10.00 11.64
C LEU A 41 -30.84 8.69 10.92
N PRO A 42 -29.85 7.83 10.59
CA PRO A 42 -30.13 6.48 10.13
C PRO A 42 -30.91 5.66 11.17
N GLU A 43 -31.70 4.70 10.70
CA GLU A 43 -32.62 3.94 11.55
C GLU A 43 -31.92 3.17 12.68
N GLY A 44 -30.78 2.53 12.40
CA GLY A 44 -29.98 1.79 13.36
C GLY A 44 -29.41 2.70 14.46
N LEU A 45 -28.92 3.89 14.12
CA LEU A 45 -28.48 4.87 15.10
C LEU A 45 -29.65 5.33 15.97
N ARG A 46 -30.80 5.65 15.35
CA ARG A 46 -32.02 6.03 16.06
C ARG A 46 -32.50 4.93 17.03
N ARG A 47 -32.39 3.65 16.66
CA ARG A 47 -32.76 2.52 17.53
C ARG A 47 -31.82 2.33 18.71
N ALA A 48 -30.52 2.63 18.54
CA ALA A 48 -29.51 2.48 19.59
C ALA A 48 -29.57 3.57 20.67
N LEU A 49 -30.22 4.70 20.39
CA LEU A 49 -30.41 5.79 21.35
C LEU A 49 -31.43 5.42 22.46
N PRO A 50 -31.39 6.10 23.62
CA PRO A 50 -32.49 6.11 24.60
C PRO A 50 -33.79 6.71 24.03
N ALA A 51 -34.93 6.37 24.63
CA ALA A 51 -36.25 6.83 24.20
C ALA A 51 -36.36 8.37 24.13
N GLN A 52 -35.69 9.07 25.04
CA GLN A 52 -35.56 10.53 25.05
C GLN A 52 -34.11 10.89 25.35
N VAL A 53 -33.57 11.85 24.61
CA VAL A 53 -32.24 12.44 24.80
C VAL A 53 -32.43 13.95 24.99
N GLN A 54 -32.11 14.44 26.19
CA GLN A 54 -32.14 15.87 26.47
C GLN A 54 -30.88 16.54 25.90
N VAL A 55 -31.07 17.66 25.19
CA VAL A 55 -30.01 18.46 24.61
C VAL A 55 -30.06 19.85 25.24
N HIS A 56 -28.93 20.29 25.79
CA HIS A 56 -28.76 21.57 26.48
C HIS A 56 -27.60 22.35 25.83
N TRP A 57 -27.62 23.68 25.91
CA TRP A 57 -26.56 24.56 25.39
C TRP A 57 -25.97 25.38 26.52
N SER A 58 -24.64 25.40 26.62
CA SER A 58 -23.94 26.04 27.73
C SER A 58 -22.67 26.76 27.24
N ASP A 59 -22.28 27.79 28.00
CA ASP A 59 -21.01 28.51 27.88
C ASP A 59 -19.89 27.87 28.73
N ASP A 60 -20.20 26.85 29.53
CA ASP A 60 -19.28 26.23 30.50
C ASP A 60 -18.43 25.09 29.91
N LEU A 61 -18.61 24.78 28.62
CA LEU A 61 -17.78 23.80 27.93
C LEU A 61 -16.39 24.38 27.61
N PRO A 62 -15.32 23.57 27.67
CA PRO A 62 -13.99 24.01 27.24
C PRO A 62 -13.99 24.55 25.81
N ALA A 63 -13.13 25.54 25.55
CA ALA A 63 -13.06 26.26 24.26
C ALA A 63 -12.67 25.38 23.05
N ASP A 64 -12.21 24.15 23.27
CA ASP A 64 -11.87 23.16 22.25
C ASP A 64 -12.91 22.02 22.12
N VAL A 65 -14.03 22.10 22.84
CA VAL A 65 -15.03 21.02 22.93
C VAL A 65 -16.40 21.52 22.47
N HIS A 66 -16.86 21.10 21.28
CA HIS A 66 -18.18 21.47 20.76
C HIS A 66 -19.37 20.83 21.48
N GLY A 67 -19.16 19.67 22.11
CA GLY A 67 -20.21 18.95 22.81
C GLY A 67 -19.69 17.99 23.87
N ARG A 68 -20.60 17.51 24.72
CA ARG A 68 -20.34 16.43 25.67
C ARG A 68 -21.60 15.63 25.97
N ALA A 69 -21.52 14.33 25.76
CA ALA A 69 -22.52 13.37 26.20
C ALA A 69 -22.18 12.84 27.60
N PHE A 70 -23.09 12.98 28.57
CA PHE A 70 -22.96 12.42 29.91
C PHE A 70 -24.32 11.98 30.45
N ALA A 71 -24.39 10.77 31.01
CA ALA A 71 -25.61 10.19 31.59
C ALA A 71 -26.85 10.25 30.67
N GLY A 72 -26.67 10.08 29.35
CA GLY A 72 -27.76 10.15 28.37
C GLY A 72 -28.26 11.56 28.03
N ARG A 73 -27.61 12.60 28.56
CA ARG A 73 -27.83 14.00 28.18
C ARG A 73 -26.68 14.50 27.32
N ILE A 74 -26.98 15.46 26.45
CA ILE A 74 -26.03 16.12 25.57
C ILE A 74 -25.95 17.59 25.96
N THR A 75 -24.74 18.10 26.20
CA THR A 75 -24.47 19.53 26.29
C THR A 75 -23.71 19.95 25.04
N LEU A 76 -24.18 20.96 24.32
CA LEU A 76 -23.48 21.59 23.20
C LEU A 76 -23.00 22.99 23.59
N ARG A 77 -21.98 23.51 22.91
CA ARG A 77 -21.57 24.90 23.12
C ARG A 77 -22.63 25.85 22.58
N ARG A 78 -22.91 26.90 23.36
CA ARG A 78 -23.90 27.90 22.99
C ARG A 78 -23.48 28.75 21.79
N ASP A 79 -22.20 29.06 21.62
CA ASP A 79 -21.68 29.84 20.50
C ASP A 79 -21.92 29.19 19.13
N LEU A 80 -22.16 27.88 19.10
CA LEU A 80 -22.61 27.22 17.87
C LEU A 80 -23.96 27.77 17.37
N LEU A 81 -24.78 28.38 18.23
CA LEU A 81 -26.04 29.05 17.87
C LEU A 81 -25.83 30.45 17.27
N ASP A 82 -24.58 30.89 17.06
CA ASP A 82 -24.27 32.09 16.29
C ASP A 82 -24.31 31.78 14.79
N ASP A 83 -25.41 32.16 14.13
CA ASP A 83 -25.61 31.93 12.68
C ASP A 83 -24.84 32.92 11.79
N ASP A 84 -24.22 33.96 12.34
CA ASP A 84 -23.42 34.91 11.58
C ASP A 84 -22.05 34.32 11.18
N VAL A 85 -21.64 33.23 11.83
CA VAL A 85 -20.39 32.52 11.52
C VAL A 85 -20.57 31.60 10.29
N PRO A 86 -19.76 31.77 9.22
CA PRO A 86 -19.82 30.89 8.06
C PRO A 86 -19.63 29.41 8.46
N GLY A 87 -20.58 28.56 8.06
CA GLY A 87 -20.54 27.13 8.36
C GLY A 87 -21.13 26.71 9.72
N ALA A 88 -21.63 27.66 10.53
CA ALA A 88 -22.21 27.39 11.86
C ALA A 88 -23.28 26.28 11.83
N ARG A 89 -24.17 26.30 10.84
CA ARG A 89 -25.19 25.25 10.66
C ARG A 89 -24.58 23.85 10.52
N ARG A 90 -23.50 23.71 9.74
CA ARG A 90 -22.82 22.41 9.58
C ARG A 90 -22.13 22.00 10.87
N ALA A 91 -21.42 22.92 11.53
CA ALA A 91 -20.75 22.68 12.80
C ALA A 91 -21.73 22.23 13.89
N ARG A 92 -22.88 22.91 14.05
CA ARG A 92 -23.97 22.52 14.96
C ARG A 92 -24.47 21.11 14.72
N ARG A 93 -24.76 20.77 13.46
CA ARG A 93 -25.26 19.44 13.08
C ARG A 93 -24.21 18.35 13.34
N SER A 94 -22.96 18.62 13.00
CA SER A 94 -21.81 17.76 13.30
C SER A 94 -21.74 17.47 14.79
N ALA A 95 -21.70 18.51 15.62
CA ALA A 95 -21.60 18.37 17.08
C ALA A 95 -22.75 17.54 17.66
N LEU A 96 -23.99 17.75 17.19
CA LEU A 96 -25.12 16.95 17.67
C LEU A 96 -25.05 15.49 17.20
N VAL A 97 -24.69 15.21 15.94
CA VAL A 97 -24.51 13.83 15.44
C VAL A 97 -23.38 13.11 16.19
N HIS A 98 -22.29 13.81 16.46
CA HIS A 98 -21.15 13.33 17.24
C HIS A 98 -21.60 12.84 18.62
N GLU A 99 -22.25 13.72 19.39
CA GLU A 99 -22.69 13.38 20.75
C GLU A 99 -23.77 12.30 20.78
N LEU A 100 -24.68 12.28 19.80
CA LEU A 100 -25.66 11.19 19.67
C LEU A 100 -24.98 9.85 19.40
N THR A 101 -23.90 9.85 18.63
CA THR A 101 -23.11 8.63 18.38
C THR A 101 -22.48 8.13 19.67
N HIS A 102 -21.93 9.02 20.50
CA HIS A 102 -21.44 8.64 21.84
C HIS A 102 -22.53 8.12 22.76
N VAL A 103 -23.71 8.75 22.77
CA VAL A 103 -24.84 8.26 23.56
C VAL A 103 -25.16 6.83 23.14
N ALA A 104 -25.39 6.58 21.84
CA ALA A 104 -25.70 5.26 21.31
C ALA A 104 -24.61 4.21 21.61
N ASP A 105 -23.35 4.56 21.41
CA ASP A 105 -22.21 3.67 21.67
C ASP A 105 -22.14 3.25 23.14
N ARG A 106 -22.37 4.20 24.06
CA ARG A 106 -22.32 3.98 25.52
C ARG A 106 -23.58 3.31 26.09
N THR A 107 -24.75 3.47 25.46
CA THR A 107 -26.04 2.95 25.96
C THR A 107 -26.33 1.50 25.56
N GLY A 108 -25.42 0.84 24.85
CA GLY A 108 -25.49 -0.61 24.62
C GLY A 108 -24.94 -1.07 23.29
N ALA A 109 -24.79 -0.18 22.30
CA ALA A 109 -24.31 -0.58 20.98
C ALA A 109 -22.85 -1.08 21.01
N ASN A 110 -22.00 -0.48 21.85
CA ASN A 110 -20.60 -0.87 22.06
C ASN A 110 -19.79 -1.04 20.75
N TRP A 111 -20.13 -0.28 19.72
CA TRP A 111 -19.55 -0.33 18.40
C TRP A 111 -18.05 -0.02 18.42
N SER A 112 -17.66 1.01 19.15
CA SER A 112 -16.26 1.47 19.28
C SER A 112 -15.34 0.39 19.88
N ARG A 113 -15.92 -0.53 20.66
CA ARG A 113 -15.23 -1.63 21.35
C ARG A 113 -15.14 -2.89 20.50
N SER A 114 -15.92 -2.99 19.42
CA SER A 114 -15.90 -4.17 18.55
C SER A 114 -14.51 -4.40 17.96
N ALA A 115 -14.15 -5.65 17.69
CA ALA A 115 -12.85 -5.97 17.11
C ALA A 115 -12.74 -5.42 15.68
N ARG A 116 -13.81 -5.61 14.89
CA ARG A 116 -13.89 -5.16 13.50
C ARG A 116 -13.72 -3.65 13.37
N TRP A 117 -14.43 -2.87 14.19
CA TRP A 117 -14.31 -1.41 14.15
C TRP A 117 -12.87 -0.97 14.43
N ARG A 118 -12.25 -1.47 15.50
CA ARG A 118 -10.88 -1.10 15.87
C ARG A 118 -9.84 -1.51 14.80
N ASP A 119 -10.07 -2.59 14.07
CA ASP A 119 -9.19 -2.98 12.96
C ASP A 119 -9.36 -2.05 11.73
N LEU A 120 -10.59 -1.61 11.43
CA LEU A 120 -10.86 -0.64 10.36
C LEU A 120 -10.34 0.75 10.70
N ALA A 121 -10.60 1.20 11.93
CA ALA A 121 -10.28 2.53 12.45
C ALA A 121 -8.77 2.75 12.69
N GLY A 122 -7.96 1.69 12.70
CA GLY A 122 -6.50 1.80 12.76
C GLY A 122 -5.85 1.31 14.06
N TRP A 123 -6.61 1.07 15.13
CA TRP A 123 -6.14 0.41 16.36
C TRP A 123 -5.98 -1.10 16.17
N GLN A 124 -5.15 -1.52 15.23
CA GLN A 124 -5.06 -2.90 14.78
C GLN A 124 -4.45 -3.84 15.81
N ARG A 125 -4.83 -5.13 15.77
CA ARG A 125 -4.28 -6.18 16.65
C ARG A 125 -2.78 -6.36 16.44
N LYS A 126 -2.03 -6.39 17.54
CA LYS A 126 -0.61 -6.78 17.53
C LYS A 126 -0.47 -8.32 17.52
N PRO A 127 0.66 -8.86 17.02
CA PRO A 127 1.00 -10.26 17.20
C PRO A 127 1.03 -10.69 18.68
N TRP A 128 0.83 -11.99 18.93
CA TRP A 128 1.03 -12.66 20.24
C TRP A 128 0.24 -12.11 21.43
N HIS A 129 -1.07 -11.87 21.29
CA HIS A 129 -1.95 -11.39 22.37
C HIS A 129 -1.47 -10.08 23.04
N LEU A 130 -0.55 -9.33 22.42
CA LEU A 130 0.01 -8.07 22.93
C LEU A 130 -0.95 -6.87 22.79
N GLY A 131 -2.26 -7.12 22.77
CA GLY A 131 -3.28 -6.09 22.60
C GLY A 131 -3.29 -5.47 21.20
N ARG A 132 -3.46 -4.14 21.14
CA ARG A 132 -3.61 -3.34 19.91
C ARG A 132 -2.57 -2.22 19.83
N GLY A 133 -2.26 -1.78 18.62
CA GLY A 133 -1.41 -0.62 18.34
C GLY A 133 -2.14 0.71 18.52
N GLY A 134 -1.37 1.80 18.41
CA GLY A 134 -1.94 3.13 18.16
C GLY A 134 -2.46 3.23 16.72
N ASN A 135 -2.99 4.39 16.38
CA ASN A 135 -3.52 4.67 15.05
C ASN A 135 -2.49 5.43 14.20
N ASP A 136 -2.00 4.79 13.13
CA ASP A 136 -1.08 5.42 12.18
C ASP A 136 -1.78 5.86 10.87
N PHE A 137 -3.13 5.95 10.87
CA PHE A 137 -3.93 6.43 9.73
C PHE A 137 -4.12 7.95 9.77
N HIS A 138 -3.05 8.71 9.97
CA HIS A 138 -3.12 10.16 10.14
C HIS A 138 -3.19 10.95 8.83
N ASP A 139 -2.80 10.36 7.70
CA ASP A 139 -2.84 11.05 6.42
C ASP A 139 -4.26 11.11 5.86
N ARG A 140 -4.60 12.27 5.26
CA ARG A 140 -5.94 12.55 4.71
C ARG A 140 -7.05 12.24 5.73
N SER A 141 -6.79 12.59 6.99
CA SER A 141 -7.82 12.67 8.03
C SER A 141 -8.72 13.88 7.79
N PRO A 142 -10.05 13.77 7.92
CA PRO A 142 -10.94 14.93 7.86
C PRO A 142 -10.77 15.85 9.07
N ASP A 143 -10.42 15.27 10.23
CA ASP A 143 -10.19 15.98 11.49
C ASP A 143 -9.23 15.14 12.35
N ALA A 144 -8.13 15.76 12.83
CA ALA A 144 -7.16 15.09 13.70
C ALA A 144 -7.79 14.54 15.00
N TYR A 145 -8.95 15.07 15.41
CA TYR A 145 -9.70 14.61 16.58
C TYR A 145 -10.11 13.13 16.47
N GLU A 146 -10.35 12.61 15.26
CA GLU A 146 -10.73 11.19 15.06
C GLU A 146 -9.68 10.23 15.62
N LEU A 147 -8.41 10.64 15.70
CA LEU A 147 -7.29 9.80 16.08
C LEU A 147 -7.11 9.66 17.60
N LYS A 148 -7.91 10.35 18.41
CA LYS A 148 -7.80 10.33 19.88
C LYS A 148 -8.02 8.93 20.44
N ASP A 149 -9.15 8.31 20.11
CA ASP A 149 -9.49 6.94 20.50
C ASP A 149 -10.56 6.33 19.57
N PRO A 150 -10.86 5.02 19.67
CA PRO A 150 -11.82 4.37 18.78
C PRO A 150 -13.25 4.90 18.86
N ALA A 151 -13.67 5.50 19.97
CA ALA A 151 -14.99 6.10 20.12
C ALA A 151 -15.05 7.46 19.43
N GLU A 152 -13.99 8.26 19.53
CA GLU A 152 -13.87 9.51 18.77
C GLU A 152 -13.80 9.26 17.26
N TYR A 153 -13.05 8.24 16.84
CA TYR A 153 -13.03 7.85 15.43
C TYR A 153 -14.43 7.50 14.91
N LEU A 154 -15.26 6.87 15.76
CA LEU A 154 -16.64 6.49 15.43
C LEU A 154 -17.56 7.71 15.34
N ALA A 155 -17.44 8.64 16.30
CA ALA A 155 -18.27 9.83 16.33
C ALA A 155 -17.92 10.78 15.18
N VAL A 156 -16.64 11.10 14.97
CA VAL A 156 -16.18 11.97 13.87
C VAL A 156 -16.60 11.39 12.52
N ASN A 157 -16.35 10.11 12.25
CA ASN A 157 -16.75 9.52 10.98
C ASN A 157 -18.27 9.36 10.82
N ALA A 158 -19.04 9.31 11.91
CA ALA A 158 -20.50 9.32 11.84
C ALA A 158 -21.03 10.69 11.37
N GLU A 159 -20.38 11.79 11.76
CA GLU A 159 -20.70 13.13 11.25
C GLU A 159 -20.63 13.16 9.73
N HIS A 160 -19.52 12.67 9.16
CA HIS A 160 -19.34 12.60 7.72
C HIS A 160 -20.29 11.60 7.07
N PHE A 161 -20.49 10.41 7.66
CA PHE A 161 -21.43 9.42 7.12
C PHE A 161 -22.85 9.96 6.98
N VAL A 162 -23.30 10.82 7.90
CA VAL A 162 -24.65 11.39 7.92
C VAL A 162 -24.76 12.68 7.10
N LEU A 163 -23.70 13.48 7.03
CA LEU A 163 -23.75 14.85 6.48
C LEU A 163 -23.02 15.02 5.12
N ASP A 164 -22.18 14.07 4.73
CA ASP A 164 -21.36 14.15 3.52
C ASP A 164 -21.75 13.08 2.50
N GLY A 165 -22.35 13.51 1.39
CA GLY A 165 -22.77 12.63 0.29
C GLY A 165 -21.62 11.90 -0.40
N GLU A 166 -20.37 12.33 -0.21
CA GLU A 166 -19.19 11.70 -0.80
C GLU A 166 -18.50 10.70 0.15
N PHE A 167 -18.94 10.58 1.40
CA PHE A 167 -18.25 9.76 2.42
C PHE A 167 -18.04 8.32 1.98
N ALA A 168 -19.03 7.72 1.30
CA ALA A 168 -18.92 6.36 0.78
C ALA A 168 -17.82 6.19 -0.28
N CYS A 169 -17.54 7.23 -1.06
CA CYS A 169 -16.46 7.20 -2.05
C CYS A 169 -15.09 7.48 -1.42
N ARG A 170 -15.06 8.31 -0.36
CA ARG A 170 -13.84 8.67 0.36
C ARG A 170 -13.37 7.58 1.32
N ARG A 171 -14.29 6.93 2.03
CA ARG A 171 -14.01 5.89 3.03
C ARG A 171 -14.95 4.67 2.86
N PRO A 172 -14.82 3.90 1.76
CA PRO A 172 -15.78 2.84 1.40
C PRO A 172 -15.93 1.77 2.47
N ALA A 173 -14.82 1.29 3.04
CA ALA A 173 -14.86 0.26 4.09
C ALA A 173 -15.55 0.74 5.39
N LEU A 174 -15.41 2.03 5.74
CA LEU A 174 -16.14 2.59 6.89
C LEU A 174 -17.61 2.78 6.53
N ALA A 175 -17.92 3.29 5.35
CA ALA A 175 -19.30 3.48 4.90
C ALA A 175 -20.09 2.17 4.84
N GLN A 176 -19.48 1.08 4.36
CA GLN A 176 -20.08 -0.26 4.42
C GLN A 176 -20.32 -0.69 5.88
N TRP A 177 -19.36 -0.44 6.77
CA TRP A 177 -19.54 -0.75 8.20
C TRP A 177 -20.68 0.07 8.81
N TYR A 178 -20.74 1.39 8.56
CA TYR A 178 -21.84 2.24 9.04
C TYR A 178 -23.17 1.80 8.44
N GLN A 179 -23.25 1.52 7.15
CA GLN A 179 -24.48 1.05 6.52
C GLN A 179 -25.00 -0.26 7.17
N ALA A 180 -24.10 -1.17 7.54
CA ALA A 180 -24.47 -2.42 8.21
C ALA A 180 -24.99 -2.23 9.65
N HIS A 181 -24.57 -1.17 10.36
CA HIS A 181 -24.92 -0.95 11.78
C HIS A 181 -25.97 0.15 11.98
N PHE A 182 -25.85 1.25 11.22
CA PHE A 182 -26.68 2.44 11.27
C PHE A 182 -27.81 2.36 10.24
N GLY A 183 -27.64 1.64 9.13
CA GLY A 183 -28.52 1.73 7.96
C GLY A 183 -28.14 2.90 7.04
N ALA A 184 -28.89 3.06 5.96
CA ALA A 184 -28.65 4.16 5.00
C ALA A 184 -29.09 5.51 5.60
N PRO A 185 -28.31 6.59 5.41
CA PRO A 185 -28.77 7.94 5.70
C PRO A 185 -30.00 8.27 4.85
N PRO A 186 -31.12 8.73 5.44
CA PRO A 186 -32.40 8.90 4.74
C PRO A 186 -32.40 10.04 3.72
N SER A 187 -31.54 11.05 3.91
CA SER A 187 -31.60 12.32 3.17
C SER A 187 -30.41 12.54 2.23
N LEU A 188 -29.44 11.63 2.19
CA LEU A 188 -28.31 11.74 1.29
C LEU A 188 -28.63 11.06 -0.05
N PRO A 189 -28.21 11.66 -1.19
CA PRO A 189 -28.32 11.00 -2.48
C PRO A 189 -27.43 9.75 -2.52
N GLN A 190 -27.79 8.81 -3.40
CA GLN A 190 -26.91 7.67 -3.66
C GLN A 190 -25.58 8.17 -4.26
N PRO A 191 -24.44 7.81 -3.67
CA PRO A 191 -23.14 8.29 -4.12
C PRO A 191 -22.79 7.68 -5.48
N GLN A 192 -22.24 8.51 -6.38
CA GLN A 192 -21.70 8.05 -7.66
C GLN A 192 -20.18 7.90 -7.56
N CYS A 193 -19.73 6.78 -7.01
CA CYS A 193 -18.31 6.53 -6.82
C CYS A 193 -17.64 6.05 -8.11
N ALA A 194 -16.39 6.49 -8.33
CA ALA A 194 -15.54 5.91 -9.36
C ALA A 194 -15.36 4.41 -9.11
N THR A 195 -15.42 3.61 -10.18
CA THR A 195 -15.25 2.15 -10.11
C THR A 195 -13.78 1.74 -9.94
N THR A 196 -12.84 2.65 -10.22
CA THR A 196 -11.41 2.42 -10.09
C THR A 196 -10.85 2.95 -8.78
N LEU A 197 -9.83 2.27 -8.28
CA LEU A 197 -9.07 2.64 -7.10
C LEU A 197 -7.78 3.38 -7.51
N PRO A 198 -7.54 4.60 -6.98
CA PRO A 198 -6.34 5.36 -7.29
C PRO A 198 -5.17 4.81 -6.47
N LEU A 199 -4.08 4.41 -7.12
CA LEU A 199 -2.86 3.95 -6.47
C LEU A 199 -1.66 4.64 -7.12
N LEU A 200 -0.83 5.30 -6.34
CA LEU A 200 0.44 5.82 -6.84
C LEU A 200 1.44 4.67 -6.94
N GLN A 201 2.02 4.48 -8.12
CA GLN A 201 2.99 3.42 -8.38
C GLN A 201 4.32 4.02 -8.84
N ALA A 202 5.41 3.34 -8.47
CA ALA A 202 6.71 3.59 -9.09
C ALA A 202 6.74 2.90 -10.46
N GLU A 203 7.34 3.57 -11.44
CA GLU A 203 7.54 3.00 -12.77
C GLU A 203 8.88 2.26 -12.86
N SER A 204 9.14 1.61 -13.99
CA SER A 204 10.40 0.86 -14.20
C SER A 204 11.62 1.78 -14.30
N GLU A 205 11.43 3.03 -14.72
CA GLU A 205 12.49 4.05 -14.76
C GLU A 205 12.69 4.67 -13.38
N GLU A 206 13.96 4.83 -12.97
CA GLU A 206 14.29 5.41 -11.67
C GLU A 206 13.85 6.87 -11.58
N GLY A 207 13.10 7.21 -10.53
CA GLY A 207 12.49 8.53 -10.36
C GLY A 207 11.13 8.70 -11.04
N ALA A 208 10.70 7.77 -11.90
CA ALA A 208 9.40 7.84 -12.54
C ALA A 208 8.27 7.30 -11.65
N ALA A 209 7.13 7.98 -11.70
CA ALA A 209 5.93 7.60 -10.96
C ALA A 209 4.67 7.91 -11.78
N SER A 210 3.59 7.18 -11.53
CA SER A 210 2.29 7.43 -12.17
C SER A 210 1.13 7.08 -11.25
N LEU A 211 -0.04 7.69 -11.51
CA LEU A 211 -1.29 7.34 -10.83
C LEU A 211 -2.00 6.19 -11.56
N LEU A 212 -1.90 4.98 -11.01
CA LEU A 212 -2.63 3.81 -11.48
C LEU A 212 -4.11 3.92 -11.09
N GLN A 213 -4.99 3.82 -12.09
CA GLN A 213 -6.43 3.61 -11.89
C GLN A 213 -6.71 2.10 -11.91
N LEU A 214 -6.64 1.45 -10.75
CA LEU A 214 -6.86 0.01 -10.66
C LEU A 214 -8.35 -0.32 -10.70
N ASP A 215 -8.78 -1.04 -11.73
CA ASP A 215 -10.13 -1.62 -11.78
C ASP A 215 -10.17 -2.96 -11.01
N PRO A 216 -10.91 -3.04 -9.89
CA PRO A 216 -11.06 -4.27 -9.12
C PRO A 216 -11.63 -5.44 -9.92
N ALA A 217 -12.48 -5.17 -10.93
CA ALA A 217 -13.08 -6.22 -11.75
C ALA A 217 -12.02 -7.00 -12.55
N ARG A 218 -10.93 -6.35 -12.94
CA ARG A 218 -9.81 -6.97 -13.68
C ARG A 218 -8.87 -7.80 -12.82
N VAL A 219 -8.92 -7.70 -11.50
CA VAL A 219 -8.07 -8.49 -10.60
C VAL A 219 -8.65 -9.89 -10.48
N TYR A 220 -8.07 -10.87 -11.16
CA TYR A 220 -8.52 -12.27 -11.13
C TYR A 220 -8.26 -12.94 -9.77
N ALA A 221 -7.05 -12.75 -9.24
CA ALA A 221 -6.61 -13.39 -7.99
C ALA A 221 -5.62 -12.49 -7.24
N VAL A 222 -5.45 -12.76 -5.95
CA VAL A 222 -4.37 -12.21 -5.14
C VAL A 222 -3.51 -13.38 -4.65
N ASP A 223 -2.21 -13.32 -4.92
CA ASP A 223 -1.27 -14.33 -4.45
C ASP A 223 -0.47 -13.80 -3.26
N TYR A 224 -0.20 -14.67 -2.29
CA TYR A 224 0.87 -14.47 -1.32
C TYR A 224 2.22 -14.66 -2.02
N LEU A 225 2.92 -13.54 -2.28
CA LEU A 225 4.21 -13.55 -2.95
C LEU A 225 5.33 -13.61 -1.89
N PHE A 226 6.08 -14.70 -1.91
CA PHE A 226 7.08 -15.01 -0.90
C PHE A 226 8.48 -15.15 -1.51
N ALA A 227 9.39 -14.27 -1.11
CA ALA A 227 10.82 -14.41 -1.42
C ALA A 227 11.47 -15.40 -0.46
N GLU A 228 12.00 -16.51 -0.98
CA GLU A 228 12.63 -17.58 -0.20
C GLU A 228 13.83 -17.05 0.59
N GLY A 229 14.09 -17.56 1.80
CA GLY A 229 15.18 -17.03 2.62
C GLY A 229 16.58 -17.20 2.00
N SER A 230 17.50 -16.27 2.25
CA SER A 230 18.90 -16.36 1.81
C SER A 230 19.86 -16.65 2.96
N ALA A 231 21.14 -16.83 2.65
CA ALA A 231 22.20 -17.02 3.65
C ALA A 231 22.51 -15.75 4.46
N GLN A 232 22.00 -14.57 4.04
CA GLN A 232 22.22 -13.33 4.78
C GLN A 232 21.29 -13.24 6.01
N PRO A 233 21.78 -12.77 7.18
CA PRO A 233 21.03 -12.77 8.44
C PRO A 233 19.65 -12.10 8.36
N MET A 234 19.55 -10.93 7.71
CA MET A 234 18.30 -10.16 7.59
C MET A 234 17.30 -10.77 6.58
N SER A 235 17.79 -11.55 5.61
CA SER A 235 16.98 -12.18 4.56
C SER A 235 16.65 -13.65 4.84
N ARG A 236 17.14 -14.21 5.95
CA ARG A 236 17.02 -15.64 6.29
C ARG A 236 15.56 -16.10 6.47
N TRP A 237 14.69 -15.19 6.88
CA TRP A 237 13.29 -15.45 7.18
C TRP A 237 12.35 -15.30 5.96
N GLY A 238 12.89 -14.82 4.84
CA GLY A 238 12.13 -14.49 3.64
C GLY A 238 11.59 -13.05 3.65
N HIS A 239 10.87 -12.68 2.58
CA HIS A 239 10.12 -11.42 2.50
C HIS A 239 8.70 -11.73 2.01
N SER A 240 7.69 -11.09 2.60
CA SER A 240 6.28 -11.28 2.24
C SER A 240 5.70 -10.07 1.55
N MET A 241 4.97 -10.31 0.47
CA MET A 241 4.27 -9.34 -0.35
C MET A 241 2.95 -9.95 -0.82
N LEU A 242 2.10 -9.15 -1.46
CA LEU A 242 0.94 -9.66 -2.20
C LEU A 242 1.10 -9.33 -3.68
N ARG A 243 0.85 -10.29 -4.57
CA ARG A 243 0.78 -10.05 -6.01
C ARG A 243 -0.69 -9.94 -6.40
N LEU A 244 -1.03 -8.86 -7.09
CA LEU A 244 -2.29 -8.71 -7.80
C LEU A 244 -2.15 -9.35 -9.18
N VAL A 245 -2.93 -10.40 -9.44
CA VAL A 245 -3.03 -11.04 -10.75
C VAL A 245 -4.10 -10.30 -11.55
N ILE A 246 -3.65 -9.38 -12.39
CA ILE A 246 -4.46 -8.41 -13.13
C ILE A 246 -4.51 -8.84 -14.59
N CYS A 247 -5.73 -9.06 -15.09
CA CYS A 247 -5.95 -9.36 -16.50
C CYS A 247 -5.61 -8.15 -17.37
N ARG A 248 -5.03 -8.39 -18.55
CA ARG A 248 -4.85 -7.34 -19.56
C ARG A 248 -6.21 -6.72 -19.95
N PRO A 249 -6.26 -5.46 -20.40
CA PRO A 249 -7.49 -4.82 -20.84
C PRO A 249 -8.23 -5.66 -21.89
N GLY A 250 -9.55 -5.76 -21.77
CA GLY A 250 -10.40 -6.55 -22.67
C GLY A 250 -10.40 -8.07 -22.43
N ARG A 251 -9.58 -8.60 -21.51
CA ARG A 251 -9.61 -10.02 -21.13
C ARG A 251 -10.60 -10.24 -19.98
N ALA A 252 -11.49 -11.23 -20.14
CA ALA A 252 -12.34 -11.70 -19.04
C ALA A 252 -11.51 -12.32 -17.90
N PRO A 253 -11.82 -12.04 -16.62
CA PRO A 253 -11.11 -12.64 -15.50
C PRO A 253 -11.09 -14.16 -15.52
N GLY A 254 -9.90 -14.75 -15.47
CA GLY A 254 -9.70 -16.20 -15.49
C GLY A 254 -8.23 -16.61 -15.31
N PRO A 255 -7.94 -17.93 -15.30
CA PRO A 255 -6.59 -18.47 -15.06
C PRO A 255 -5.51 -17.89 -16.00
N ASP A 256 -5.86 -17.64 -17.26
CA ASP A 256 -4.96 -17.09 -18.28
C ASP A 256 -4.39 -15.72 -17.91
N CYS A 257 -5.07 -14.96 -17.05
CA CYS A 257 -4.56 -13.67 -16.58
C CYS A 257 -3.20 -13.82 -15.89
N ARG A 258 -2.85 -15.00 -15.36
CA ARG A 258 -1.52 -15.27 -14.77
C ARG A 258 -0.35 -15.06 -15.73
N LEU A 259 -0.60 -15.11 -17.04
CA LEU A 259 0.41 -14.89 -18.07
C LEU A 259 0.51 -13.41 -18.50
N ASP A 260 -0.42 -12.55 -18.08
CA ASP A 260 -0.42 -11.11 -18.38
C ASP A 260 0.54 -10.35 -17.42
N LEU A 261 1.78 -10.82 -17.29
CA LEU A 261 2.76 -10.40 -16.26
C LEU A 261 3.02 -8.89 -16.19
N GLU A 262 2.94 -8.20 -17.32
CA GLU A 262 3.11 -6.75 -17.46
C GLU A 262 2.10 -5.95 -16.62
N TYR A 263 0.88 -6.46 -16.48
CA TYR A 263 -0.20 -5.77 -15.76
C TYR A 263 -0.19 -6.06 -14.27
N HIS A 264 0.55 -7.08 -13.83
CA HIS A 264 0.58 -7.46 -12.43
C HIS A 264 1.27 -6.41 -11.57
N ARG A 265 0.76 -6.26 -10.34
CA ARG A 265 1.32 -5.36 -9.34
C ARG A 265 1.65 -6.11 -8.08
N VAL A 266 2.65 -5.64 -7.36
CA VAL A 266 3.08 -6.18 -6.08
C VAL A 266 2.86 -5.13 -5.02
N LEU A 267 2.06 -5.50 -4.03
CA LEU A 267 1.83 -4.76 -2.80
C LEU A 267 2.91 -5.17 -1.81
N SER A 268 3.79 -4.25 -1.43
CA SER A 268 4.93 -4.54 -0.57
C SER A 268 5.07 -3.48 0.52
N PHE A 269 5.11 -3.92 1.78
CA PHE A 269 5.59 -3.08 2.87
C PHE A 269 7.12 -3.20 2.95
N ARG A 270 7.81 -2.09 2.78
CA ARG A 270 9.29 -2.01 2.84
C ARG A 270 9.68 -0.90 3.81
N ALA A 271 10.84 -1.06 4.45
CA ALA A 271 11.46 0.06 5.15
C ALA A 271 11.90 1.07 4.09
N PHE A 272 11.23 2.22 4.02
CA PHE A 272 11.71 3.32 3.20
C PHE A 272 12.86 4.04 3.89
N VAL A 273 13.83 4.51 3.11
CA VAL A 273 14.98 5.25 3.61
C VAL A 273 15.00 6.59 2.89
N GLY A 274 14.61 7.67 3.56
CA GLY A 274 14.88 9.04 3.10
C GLY A 274 16.34 9.46 3.32
N ASP A 275 17.25 8.48 3.44
CA ASP A 275 18.64 8.63 3.85
C ASP A 275 19.50 7.63 3.06
N VAL A 276 20.80 7.89 3.00
CA VAL A 276 21.77 7.02 2.31
C VAL A 276 21.96 5.66 3.02
N GLN A 277 21.34 5.44 4.19
CA GLN A 277 21.54 4.23 5.01
C GLN A 277 20.27 3.64 5.66
N ILE A 278 20.07 2.33 5.44
CA ILE A 278 19.36 1.45 6.39
C ILE A 278 20.30 1.17 7.58
N SER A 279 20.04 1.80 8.71
CA SER A 279 20.66 1.59 10.01
C SER A 279 19.94 0.45 10.72
N ASN A 280 20.69 -0.58 11.09
CA ASN A 280 20.18 -1.70 11.87
C ASN A 280 19.62 -1.24 13.22
N TRP A 281 20.20 -0.19 13.82
CA TRP A 281 19.70 0.40 15.06
C TRP A 281 18.34 1.08 14.85
N ARG A 282 18.18 1.91 13.80
CA ARG A 282 16.89 2.52 13.47
C ARG A 282 15.83 1.48 13.10
N GLY A 283 16.21 0.40 12.42
CA GLY A 283 15.29 -0.71 12.14
C GLY A 283 14.89 -1.54 13.36
N LEU A 284 15.64 -1.47 14.47
CA LEU A 284 15.28 -2.08 15.75
C LEU A 284 14.45 -1.13 16.64
N THR A 285 14.64 0.19 16.52
CA THR A 285 13.89 1.20 17.29
C THR A 285 12.65 1.76 16.58
N GLY A 286 12.43 1.42 15.30
CA GLY A 286 11.26 1.85 14.53
C GLY A 286 11.43 3.16 13.79
N GLY A 287 12.67 3.56 13.48
CA GLY A 287 13.01 4.82 12.82
C GLY A 287 12.83 4.82 11.30
N TYR A 288 12.10 3.85 10.73
CA TYR A 288 11.74 3.80 9.32
C TYR A 288 10.23 3.86 9.16
N PRO A 289 9.68 4.65 8.23
CA PRO A 289 8.25 4.63 7.98
C PRO A 289 7.85 3.29 7.34
N SER A 290 6.70 2.78 7.78
CA SER A 290 6.04 1.60 7.24
C SER A 290 4.94 2.06 6.29
N ARG A 291 5.20 1.93 4.98
CA ARG A 291 4.32 2.39 3.91
C ARG A 291 4.05 1.27 2.92
N LEU A 292 2.90 1.33 2.27
CA LEU A 292 2.51 0.37 1.26
C LEU A 292 2.95 0.81 -0.13
N PHE A 293 3.89 0.07 -0.72
CA PHE A 293 4.37 0.29 -2.08
C PHE A 293 3.57 -0.52 -3.08
N VAL A 294 3.33 0.07 -4.25
CA VAL A 294 2.77 -0.59 -5.43
C VAL A 294 3.85 -0.63 -6.51
N LEU A 295 4.31 -1.84 -6.84
CA LEU A 295 5.44 -2.05 -7.75
C LEU A 295 5.04 -2.94 -8.94
N PRO A 296 5.60 -2.73 -10.14
CA PRO A 296 5.50 -3.69 -11.23
C PRO A 296 6.05 -5.06 -10.84
N LEU A 297 5.35 -6.15 -11.21
CA LEU A 297 5.80 -7.51 -10.88
C LEU A 297 7.19 -7.81 -11.43
N GLN A 298 7.48 -7.38 -12.66
CA GLN A 298 8.76 -7.65 -13.33
C GLN A 298 9.95 -7.09 -12.55
N GLN A 299 9.80 -5.88 -11.98
CA GLN A 299 10.82 -5.26 -11.13
C GLN A 299 11.13 -6.13 -9.90
N VAL A 300 10.10 -6.62 -9.21
CA VAL A 300 10.24 -7.47 -8.03
C VAL A 300 10.84 -8.83 -8.39
N VAL A 301 10.43 -9.42 -9.52
CA VAL A 301 10.99 -10.67 -10.02
C VAL A 301 12.48 -10.51 -10.29
N ASP A 302 12.90 -9.44 -10.96
CA ASP A 302 14.30 -9.19 -11.30
C ASP A 302 15.15 -8.91 -10.05
N GLU A 303 14.62 -8.11 -9.11
CA GLU A 303 15.25 -7.83 -7.82
C GLU A 303 15.58 -9.14 -7.07
N TYR A 304 14.61 -10.02 -6.88
CA TYR A 304 14.86 -11.24 -6.09
C TYR A 304 15.58 -12.33 -6.88
N THR A 305 15.19 -12.59 -8.13
CA THR A 305 15.69 -13.76 -8.87
C THR A 305 17.05 -13.51 -9.54
N LYS A 306 17.32 -12.29 -9.99
CA LYS A 306 18.54 -11.95 -10.74
C LYS A 306 19.57 -11.21 -9.89
N VAL A 307 19.13 -10.35 -8.95
CA VAL A 307 20.02 -9.55 -8.11
C VAL A 307 20.32 -10.26 -6.79
N GLU A 308 19.30 -10.62 -6.02
CA GLU A 308 19.48 -11.36 -4.75
C GLU A 308 19.70 -12.87 -4.93
N LEU A 309 19.43 -13.40 -6.13
CA LEU A 309 19.57 -14.81 -6.50
C LEU A 309 18.74 -15.75 -5.59
N ARG A 310 17.51 -15.36 -5.31
CA ARG A 310 16.53 -16.09 -4.49
C ARG A 310 15.30 -16.46 -5.34
N GLY A 311 14.69 -17.60 -5.04
CA GLY A 311 13.41 -17.97 -5.66
C GLY A 311 12.25 -17.16 -5.09
N LEU A 312 11.24 -16.90 -5.92
CA LEU A 312 9.96 -16.29 -5.52
C LEU A 312 8.82 -17.28 -5.72
N GLN A 313 8.03 -17.50 -4.67
CA GLN A 313 6.83 -18.33 -4.70
C GLN A 313 5.60 -17.42 -4.79
N SER A 314 4.73 -17.61 -5.78
CA SER A 314 3.46 -16.90 -5.97
C SER A 314 2.34 -17.86 -5.65
N LEU A 315 1.83 -17.82 -4.42
CA LEU A 315 0.88 -18.80 -3.88
C LEU A 315 -0.53 -18.21 -3.85
N PRO A 316 -1.53 -18.79 -4.54
CA PRO A 316 -2.88 -18.23 -4.57
C PRO A 316 -3.51 -18.16 -3.19
N LEU A 317 -4.03 -16.99 -2.83
CA LEU A 317 -4.98 -16.89 -1.71
C LEU A 317 -6.35 -17.34 -2.20
N LEU A 318 -6.99 -18.21 -1.41
CA LEU A 318 -8.33 -18.71 -1.69
C LEU A 318 -9.36 -17.69 -1.22
N LEU A 319 -9.53 -16.64 -2.04
CA LEU A 319 -10.43 -15.50 -1.79
C LEU A 319 -11.62 -15.52 -2.75
N GLN A 320 -12.78 -15.13 -2.25
CA GLN A 320 -13.96 -14.84 -3.05
C GLN A 320 -13.84 -13.49 -3.78
N ARG A 321 -14.69 -13.23 -4.78
CA ARG A 321 -14.63 -12.00 -5.60
C ARG A 321 -14.87 -10.73 -4.80
N ASP A 322 -15.80 -10.77 -3.86
CA ASP A 322 -16.11 -9.72 -2.90
C ASP A 322 -14.96 -9.55 -1.87
N GLU A 323 -14.35 -10.64 -1.40
CA GLU A 323 -13.16 -10.60 -0.55
C GLU A 323 -11.97 -9.92 -1.27
N ILE A 324 -11.78 -10.18 -2.57
CA ILE A 324 -10.78 -9.48 -3.39
C ILE A 324 -11.11 -7.99 -3.48
N ALA A 325 -12.35 -7.62 -3.80
CA ALA A 325 -12.76 -6.22 -3.90
C ALA A 325 -12.54 -5.47 -2.56
N SER A 326 -12.97 -6.04 -1.44
CA SER A 326 -12.79 -5.46 -0.10
C SER A 326 -11.30 -5.33 0.27
N LEU A 327 -10.47 -6.31 -0.09
CA LEU A 327 -9.02 -6.23 0.11
C LEU A 327 -8.39 -5.10 -0.72
N LEU A 328 -8.84 -4.88 -1.95
CA LEU A 328 -8.35 -3.81 -2.82
C LEU A 328 -8.79 -2.43 -2.32
N GLU A 329 -10.04 -2.28 -1.86
CA GLU A 329 -10.51 -1.05 -1.21
C GLU A 329 -9.66 -0.73 0.03
N ARG A 330 -9.41 -1.74 0.88
CA ARG A 330 -8.53 -1.57 2.04
C ARG A 330 -7.09 -1.25 1.65
N THR A 331 -6.60 -1.83 0.56
CA THR A 331 -5.28 -1.52 -0.02
C THR A 331 -5.19 -0.05 -0.39
N ALA A 332 -6.19 0.49 -1.09
CA ALA A 332 -6.23 1.91 -1.44
C ALA A 332 -6.26 2.79 -0.18
N GLN A 333 -7.09 2.46 0.82
CA GLN A 333 -7.13 3.22 2.08
C GLN A 333 -5.77 3.23 2.78
N VAL A 334 -5.12 2.07 2.93
CA VAL A 334 -3.78 1.98 3.55
C VAL A 334 -2.78 2.79 2.75
N HIS A 335 -2.81 2.70 1.42
CA HIS A 335 -1.87 3.44 0.56
C HIS A 335 -1.99 4.96 0.72
N TRP A 336 -3.20 5.51 0.88
CA TRP A 336 -3.42 6.95 0.98
C TRP A 336 -3.34 7.53 2.39
N SER A 337 -3.63 6.74 3.43
CA SER A 337 -3.80 7.25 4.79
C SER A 337 -2.80 6.73 5.82
N TYR A 338 -2.08 5.64 5.54
CA TYR A 338 -1.22 4.96 6.53
C TYR A 338 0.24 5.39 6.44
N ASP A 339 0.82 5.82 7.55
CA ASP A 339 2.25 6.13 7.68
C ASP A 339 2.78 5.64 9.04
N GLY A 340 2.88 4.32 9.18
CA GLY A 340 3.30 3.69 10.44
C GLY A 340 4.80 3.64 10.65
N ARG A 341 5.22 2.91 11.69
CA ARG A 341 6.65 2.67 12.01
C ARG A 341 7.06 1.23 11.71
N TYR A 342 8.09 1.06 10.90
CA TYR A 342 8.62 -0.24 10.48
C TYR A 342 9.73 -0.71 11.42
N TYR A 343 9.59 -1.93 11.92
CA TYR A 343 10.56 -2.60 12.79
C TYR A 343 10.94 -3.95 12.18
N PHE A 344 12.22 -4.32 12.18
CA PHE A 344 12.66 -5.58 11.57
C PHE A 344 12.10 -6.83 12.27
N VAL A 345 11.89 -6.76 13.57
CA VAL A 345 11.52 -7.92 14.40
C VAL A 345 10.03 -7.95 14.75
N SER A 346 9.37 -6.78 14.78
CA SER A 346 7.95 -6.65 15.14
C SER A 346 7.10 -6.19 13.97
N ASN A 347 6.88 -4.89 13.80
CA ASN A 347 6.07 -4.32 12.71
C ASN A 347 6.83 -4.35 11.37
N ASN A 348 7.02 -5.56 10.82
CA ASN A 348 7.70 -5.81 9.55
C ASN A 348 6.71 -6.17 8.44
N CYS A 349 7.24 -6.48 7.26
CA CYS A 349 6.47 -6.86 6.08
C CYS A 349 5.43 -7.95 6.32
N ALA A 350 5.70 -8.92 7.20
CA ALA A 350 4.75 -9.99 7.51
C ALA A 350 3.60 -9.49 8.40
N VAL A 351 3.91 -8.68 9.42
CA VAL A 351 2.90 -8.11 10.30
C VAL A 351 2.00 -7.14 9.55
N GLU A 352 2.56 -6.29 8.70
CA GLU A 352 1.79 -5.34 7.89
C GLU A 352 0.93 -6.03 6.82
N THR A 353 1.48 -7.06 6.16
CA THR A 353 0.69 -7.89 5.23
C THR A 353 -0.45 -8.60 5.97
N ALA A 354 -0.21 -9.12 7.18
CA ALA A 354 -1.25 -9.73 8.00
C ALA A 354 -2.31 -8.71 8.43
N LYS A 355 -1.93 -7.49 8.84
CA LYS A 355 -2.87 -6.40 9.17
C LYS A 355 -3.75 -6.03 7.97
N LEU A 356 -3.15 -5.89 6.78
CA LEU A 356 -3.87 -5.62 5.54
C LEU A 356 -4.89 -6.73 5.23
N LEU A 357 -4.48 -8.00 5.27
CA LEU A 357 -5.36 -9.14 5.04
C LEU A 357 -6.48 -9.26 6.10
N GLN A 358 -6.18 -9.03 7.38
CA GLN A 358 -7.19 -9.10 8.46
C GLN A 358 -8.25 -8.00 8.33
N ALA A 359 -7.84 -6.79 7.91
CA ALA A 359 -8.77 -5.69 7.72
C ALA A 359 -9.55 -5.81 6.40
N GLY A 360 -8.89 -6.25 5.31
CA GLY A 360 -9.47 -6.38 3.98
C GLY A 360 -10.30 -7.65 3.76
N VAL A 361 -10.07 -8.71 4.55
CA VAL A 361 -10.79 -9.99 4.44
C VAL A 361 -11.35 -10.38 5.81
N PRO A 362 -12.62 -10.02 6.13
CA PRO A 362 -13.20 -10.17 7.47
C PRO A 362 -13.03 -11.57 8.08
N ARG A 363 -13.30 -12.62 7.29
CA ARG A 363 -13.16 -14.03 7.70
C ARG A 363 -11.75 -14.36 8.20
N LEU A 364 -10.71 -13.83 7.56
CA LEU A 364 -9.32 -14.02 8.00
C LEU A 364 -9.00 -13.17 9.24
N GLY A 365 -9.62 -12.00 9.37
CA GLY A 365 -9.55 -11.15 10.56
C GLY A 365 -10.05 -11.84 11.83
N GLU A 366 -11.20 -12.51 11.74
CA GLU A 366 -11.81 -13.27 12.84
C GLU A 366 -10.94 -14.45 13.26
N ALA A 367 -10.42 -15.22 12.29
CA ALA A 367 -9.53 -16.34 12.54
C ALA A 367 -8.16 -15.92 13.10
N GLY A 368 -7.73 -14.68 12.85
CA GLY A 368 -6.47 -14.11 13.31
C GLY A 368 -5.26 -14.58 12.49
N LEU A 369 -4.56 -13.62 11.86
CA LEU A 369 -3.39 -13.85 11.00
C LEU A 369 -2.07 -13.32 11.57
N ALA A 370 -2.09 -12.63 12.71
CA ALA A 370 -0.91 -11.94 13.21
C ALA A 370 0.29 -12.89 13.42
N GLN A 371 1.36 -12.69 12.65
CA GLN A 371 2.58 -13.49 12.66
C GLN A 371 3.79 -12.59 12.42
N LEU A 372 4.89 -12.83 13.15
CA LEU A 372 6.09 -12.00 13.09
C LEU A 372 7.01 -12.27 11.90
N SER A 373 6.86 -13.43 11.24
CA SER A 373 7.74 -13.80 10.12
C SER A 373 6.94 -14.14 8.88
N PRO A 374 7.49 -13.85 7.67
CA PRO A 374 6.87 -14.24 6.41
C PRO A 374 6.53 -15.74 6.35
N ARG A 375 7.48 -16.61 6.74
CA ARG A 375 7.22 -18.07 6.84
C ARG A 375 6.11 -18.41 7.82
N GLY A 376 6.04 -17.72 8.96
CA GLY A 376 4.99 -17.90 9.96
C GLY A 376 3.61 -17.53 9.41
N LEU A 377 3.50 -16.40 8.72
CA LEU A 377 2.26 -15.96 8.06
C LEU A 377 1.82 -16.97 7.00
N LYS A 378 2.74 -17.41 6.12
CA LYS A 378 2.47 -18.47 5.13
C LYS A 378 1.89 -19.72 5.79
N ARG A 379 2.53 -20.25 6.85
CA ARG A 379 2.03 -21.43 7.58
C ARG A 379 0.67 -21.20 8.23
N ARG A 380 0.40 -19.98 8.72
CA ARG A 380 -0.90 -19.63 9.30
C ARG A 380 -1.99 -19.65 8.23
N LEU A 381 -1.76 -19.05 7.07
CA LEU A 381 -2.73 -19.04 5.97
C LEU A 381 -3.07 -20.46 5.48
N VAL A 382 -2.09 -21.35 5.44
CA VAL A 382 -2.32 -22.77 5.08
C VAL A 382 -3.18 -23.48 6.11
N ARG A 383 -2.90 -23.29 7.41
CA ARG A 383 -3.71 -23.87 8.48
C ARG A 383 -5.15 -23.35 8.53
N LEU A 384 -5.42 -22.25 7.84
CA LEU A 384 -6.75 -21.68 7.70
C LEU A 384 -7.39 -22.02 6.35
N ASP A 385 -6.78 -22.94 5.58
CA ASP A 385 -7.20 -23.32 4.23
C ASP A 385 -7.42 -22.10 3.32
N ALA A 386 -6.60 -21.07 3.50
CA ALA A 386 -6.70 -19.79 2.79
C ALA A 386 -5.59 -19.62 1.75
N LEU A 387 -4.72 -20.61 1.57
CA LEU A 387 -3.56 -20.54 0.68
C LEU A 387 -3.32 -21.87 -0.01
N ASP A 388 -3.35 -21.87 -1.35
CA ASP A 388 -3.06 -23.05 -2.15
C ASP A 388 -1.54 -23.24 -2.32
N GLN A 389 -1.01 -24.34 -1.77
CA GLN A 389 0.38 -24.75 -1.95
C GLN A 389 0.58 -25.88 -2.96
N GLN A 390 -0.50 -26.53 -3.40
CA GLN A 390 -0.42 -27.66 -4.33
C GLN A 390 0.11 -27.21 -5.69
N VAL A 391 -0.09 -25.94 -6.05
CA VAL A 391 0.51 -25.31 -7.24
C VAL A 391 2.04 -25.39 -7.30
N LEU A 392 2.72 -25.69 -6.18
CA LEU A 392 4.18 -25.87 -6.13
C LEU A 392 4.63 -27.34 -6.09
N ALA A 393 3.72 -28.31 -6.19
CA ALA A 393 4.05 -29.73 -6.13
C ALA A 393 4.99 -30.14 -7.27
N ASP A 394 4.71 -29.68 -8.50
CA ASP A 394 5.63 -29.75 -9.63
C ASP A 394 6.23 -28.36 -9.88
N ARG A 395 7.54 -28.24 -9.62
CA ARG A 395 8.27 -26.98 -9.80
C ARG A 395 8.34 -26.53 -11.25
N SER A 396 8.43 -27.45 -12.22
CA SER A 396 8.50 -27.10 -13.64
C SER A 396 7.15 -26.54 -14.12
N ALA A 397 6.06 -27.24 -13.78
CA ALA A 397 4.71 -26.76 -14.07
C ALA A 397 4.43 -25.41 -13.36
N ALA A 398 4.87 -25.26 -12.11
CA ALA A 398 4.75 -24.02 -11.36
C ALA A 398 5.46 -22.84 -12.05
N GLN A 399 6.64 -23.07 -12.63
CA GLN A 399 7.34 -22.04 -13.39
C GLN A 399 6.60 -21.66 -14.67
N ALA A 400 6.16 -22.66 -15.44
CA ALA A 400 5.44 -22.42 -16.70
C ALA A 400 4.13 -21.63 -16.49
N GLN A 401 3.45 -21.84 -15.35
CA GLN A 401 2.17 -21.20 -15.03
C GLN A 401 2.32 -19.91 -14.19
N GLY A 402 3.54 -19.49 -13.88
CA GLY A 402 3.80 -18.26 -13.12
C GLY A 402 3.51 -18.36 -11.62
N TYR A 403 3.51 -19.56 -11.04
CA TYR A 403 3.45 -19.81 -9.60
C TYR A 403 4.83 -19.83 -8.93
N TYR A 404 5.90 -20.01 -9.70
CA TYR A 404 7.27 -19.96 -9.20
C TYR A 404 8.20 -19.21 -10.16
N PHE A 405 8.97 -18.26 -9.62
CA PHE A 405 10.06 -17.62 -10.36
C PHE A 405 11.37 -18.12 -9.76
N ALA A 406 12.09 -18.95 -10.51
CA ALA A 406 13.33 -19.54 -10.03
C ALA A 406 14.44 -18.50 -9.93
N SER A 407 15.36 -18.74 -9.00
CA SER A 407 16.61 -17.99 -8.93
C SER A 407 17.39 -18.18 -10.23
N ALA A 408 17.96 -17.08 -10.75
CA ALA A 408 18.80 -17.13 -11.93
C ALA A 408 20.12 -17.90 -11.70
N ARG A 409 20.44 -18.28 -10.46
CA ARG A 409 21.68 -18.99 -10.11
C ARG A 409 21.87 -20.27 -10.93
N ASP A 410 20.87 -21.15 -10.94
CA ASP A 410 20.99 -22.46 -11.59
C ASP A 410 20.99 -22.29 -13.11
N HIS A 411 20.18 -21.35 -13.61
CA HIS A 411 20.18 -20.96 -15.01
C HIS A 411 21.55 -20.43 -15.47
N TYR A 412 22.18 -19.54 -14.70
CA TYR A 412 23.53 -19.06 -15.01
C TYR A 412 24.56 -20.19 -14.99
N GLN A 413 24.44 -21.18 -14.09
CA GLN A 413 25.31 -22.34 -14.08
C GLN A 413 25.12 -23.21 -15.33
N GLN A 414 23.89 -23.38 -15.82
CA GLN A 414 23.60 -24.08 -17.07
C GLN A 414 24.20 -23.34 -18.28
N LEU A 415 23.98 -22.03 -18.38
CA LEU A 415 24.56 -21.19 -19.44
C LEU A 415 26.09 -21.25 -19.44
N PHE A 416 26.68 -21.20 -18.24
CA PHE A 416 28.12 -21.37 -18.06
C PHE A 416 28.58 -22.74 -18.54
N GLY A 417 27.86 -23.82 -18.22
CA GLY A 417 28.18 -25.17 -18.68
C GLY A 417 28.21 -25.31 -20.20
N VAL A 418 27.25 -24.70 -20.90
CA VAL A 418 27.22 -24.67 -22.38
C VAL A 418 28.46 -23.97 -22.94
N ALA A 419 28.76 -22.76 -22.44
CA ALA A 419 29.95 -22.02 -22.91
C ALA A 419 31.26 -22.72 -22.51
N ALA A 420 31.34 -23.32 -21.32
CA ALA A 420 32.52 -24.02 -20.83
C ALA A 420 32.84 -25.29 -21.64
N ALA A 421 31.82 -26.03 -22.07
CA ALA A 421 31.98 -27.23 -22.89
C ALA A 421 32.60 -26.92 -24.26
N GLN A 422 32.31 -25.74 -24.82
CA GLN A 422 32.83 -25.33 -26.13
C GLN A 422 34.16 -24.58 -26.04
N LEU A 423 34.31 -23.69 -25.06
CA LEU A 423 35.38 -22.68 -25.05
C LEU A 423 36.50 -22.97 -24.07
N ALA A 424 36.46 -24.09 -23.34
CA ALA A 424 37.44 -24.43 -22.31
C ALA A 424 37.69 -23.26 -21.36
N LEU A 425 36.60 -22.68 -20.83
CA LEU A 425 36.65 -21.49 -19.99
C LEU A 425 37.60 -21.67 -18.78
N PRO A 426 38.31 -20.61 -18.35
CA PRO A 426 39.38 -20.68 -17.34
C PRO A 426 38.91 -20.95 -15.91
N THR A 427 37.63 -21.26 -15.70
CA THR A 427 37.01 -21.45 -14.38
C THR A 427 36.16 -22.71 -14.35
N ARG A 428 35.96 -23.29 -13.17
CA ARG A 428 35.18 -24.53 -13.01
C ARG A 428 33.67 -24.31 -12.96
N ASP A 429 33.22 -23.16 -12.46
CA ASP A 429 31.81 -22.86 -12.26
C ASP A 429 31.50 -21.38 -12.53
N VAL A 430 30.20 -21.06 -12.60
CA VAL A 430 29.76 -19.69 -12.89
C VAL A 430 30.16 -18.70 -11.79
N ARG A 431 30.34 -19.17 -10.55
CA ARG A 431 30.78 -18.32 -9.44
C ARG A 431 32.22 -17.89 -9.63
N GLY A 432 33.09 -18.79 -10.09
CA GLY A 432 34.46 -18.49 -10.49
C GLY A 432 34.49 -17.52 -11.67
N TRP A 433 33.71 -17.80 -12.71
CA TRP A 433 33.60 -16.93 -13.90
C TRP A 433 33.24 -15.49 -13.54
N LEU A 434 32.15 -15.29 -12.78
CA LEU A 434 31.67 -13.98 -12.36
C LEU A 434 32.57 -13.28 -11.32
N LYS A 435 33.61 -13.95 -10.80
CA LYS A 435 34.62 -13.35 -9.91
C LYS A 435 35.82 -12.80 -10.68
N LEU A 436 36.08 -13.28 -11.91
CA LEU A 436 37.15 -12.75 -12.75
C LEU A 436 36.92 -11.26 -13.04
N PRO A 437 37.96 -10.44 -13.20
CA PRO A 437 37.84 -9.10 -13.78
C PRO A 437 37.31 -9.17 -15.21
N ALA A 438 36.58 -8.13 -15.63
CA ALA A 438 35.97 -8.06 -16.95
C ALA A 438 36.99 -8.18 -18.10
N GLN A 439 38.18 -7.60 -17.94
CA GLN A 439 39.25 -7.72 -18.95
C GLN A 439 39.77 -9.16 -19.10
N GLN A 440 39.69 -9.99 -18.05
CA GLN A 440 40.11 -11.40 -18.13
C GLN A 440 39.04 -12.28 -18.78
N ARG A 441 37.76 -11.87 -18.75
CA ARG A 441 36.68 -12.56 -19.45
C ARG A 441 36.67 -12.24 -20.94
N ALA A 442 37.03 -11.00 -21.32
CA ALA A 442 36.98 -10.47 -22.69
C ALA A 442 37.53 -11.41 -23.78
N PRO A 443 38.70 -12.08 -23.61
CA PRO A 443 39.27 -12.94 -24.66
C PRO A 443 38.44 -14.17 -25.03
N TRP A 444 37.43 -14.52 -24.25
CA TRP A 444 36.59 -15.69 -24.47
C TRP A 444 35.22 -15.34 -25.07
N LEU A 445 34.79 -14.08 -24.92
CA LEU A 445 33.42 -13.66 -25.20
C LEU A 445 33.01 -13.82 -26.66
N LEU A 446 33.95 -13.62 -27.59
CA LEU A 446 33.68 -13.62 -29.03
C LEU A 446 34.12 -14.91 -29.74
N LYS A 447 34.43 -15.96 -28.98
CA LYS A 447 34.93 -17.24 -29.52
C LYS A 447 33.84 -18.31 -29.66
N GLY A 448 32.66 -18.08 -29.07
CA GLY A 448 31.54 -19.00 -29.06
C GLY A 448 30.72 -18.98 -30.35
N ASP A 449 30.00 -20.07 -30.59
CA ASP A 449 28.88 -20.04 -31.54
C ASP A 449 27.73 -19.17 -30.99
N LEU A 450 26.66 -19.03 -31.78
CA LEU A 450 25.50 -18.22 -31.40
C LEU A 450 24.95 -18.59 -30.01
N ARG A 451 24.90 -19.88 -29.66
CA ARG A 451 24.33 -20.35 -28.39
C ARG A 451 25.27 -20.04 -27.23
N ALA A 452 26.56 -20.31 -27.36
CA ALA A 452 27.54 -20.01 -26.32
C ALA A 452 27.71 -18.49 -26.12
N SER A 453 27.78 -17.71 -27.21
CA SER A 453 27.86 -16.25 -27.14
C SER A 453 26.60 -15.64 -26.51
N ALA A 454 25.40 -16.20 -26.76
CA ALA A 454 24.17 -15.75 -26.10
C ALA A 454 24.20 -16.06 -24.59
N GLY A 455 24.71 -17.24 -24.21
CA GLY A 455 24.95 -17.58 -22.82
C GLY A 455 25.94 -16.63 -22.14
N LEU A 456 27.07 -16.33 -22.78
CA LEU A 456 28.08 -15.41 -22.28
C LEU A 456 27.55 -13.97 -22.15
N LEU A 457 26.67 -13.52 -23.05
CA LEU A 457 25.98 -12.23 -22.91
C LEU A 457 25.17 -12.16 -21.61
N LEU A 458 24.36 -13.17 -21.31
CA LEU A 458 23.55 -13.19 -20.08
C LEU A 458 24.43 -13.28 -18.82
N LEU A 459 25.55 -14.00 -18.89
CA LEU A 459 26.55 -14.05 -17.81
C LEU A 459 27.27 -12.71 -17.62
N GLU A 460 27.61 -12.01 -18.70
CA GLU A 460 28.24 -10.70 -18.63
C GLU A 460 27.27 -9.64 -18.06
N GLN A 461 25.98 -9.72 -18.40
CA GLN A 461 24.93 -8.91 -17.75
C GLN A 461 24.80 -9.23 -16.25
N ALA A 462 24.97 -10.50 -15.86
CA ALA A 462 25.00 -10.87 -14.45
C ALA A 462 26.26 -10.33 -13.74
N ALA A 463 27.39 -10.25 -14.44
CA ALA A 463 28.60 -9.59 -13.93
C ALA A 463 28.39 -8.08 -13.75
N GLN A 464 27.70 -7.42 -14.70
CA GLN A 464 27.31 -6.01 -14.62
C GLN A 464 26.48 -5.73 -13.36
N ARG A 465 25.39 -6.48 -13.13
CA ARG A 465 24.55 -6.34 -11.93
C ARG A 465 25.35 -6.47 -10.63
N ARG A 466 26.33 -7.38 -10.58
CA ARG A 466 27.22 -7.54 -9.42
C ARG A 466 28.22 -6.39 -9.28
N ALA A 467 28.71 -5.84 -10.39
CA ALA A 467 29.55 -4.65 -10.37
C ALA A 467 28.76 -3.44 -9.86
N ASP A 468 27.53 -3.24 -10.33
CA ASP A 468 26.62 -2.19 -9.87
C ASP A 468 26.34 -2.27 -8.36
N LEU A 469 26.05 -3.47 -7.83
CA LEU A 469 25.86 -3.65 -6.38
C LEU A 469 27.11 -3.21 -5.58
N ARG A 470 28.30 -3.63 -6.03
CA ARG A 470 29.57 -3.24 -5.38
C ARG A 470 29.84 -1.75 -5.49
N ALA A 471 29.52 -1.14 -6.64
CA ALA A 471 29.64 0.28 -6.86
C ALA A 471 28.72 1.07 -5.91
N ARG A 472 27.46 0.64 -5.77
CA ARG A 472 26.51 1.20 -4.80
C ARG A 472 27.03 1.11 -3.37
N ASP A 473 27.60 -0.03 -2.96
CA ASP A 473 28.19 -0.19 -1.62
C ASP A 473 29.39 0.73 -1.37
N VAL A 474 30.20 1.00 -2.40
CA VAL A 474 31.32 1.95 -2.32
C VAL A 474 30.81 3.39 -2.23
N LEU A 475 29.93 3.81 -3.14
CA LEU A 475 29.34 5.14 -3.17
C LEU A 475 28.60 5.44 -1.87
N LYS A 476 27.82 4.48 -1.38
CA LYS A 476 27.14 4.59 -0.09
C LYS A 476 28.12 4.94 1.03
N ARG A 477 29.27 4.27 1.12
CA ARG A 477 30.29 4.58 2.15
C ARG A 477 30.94 5.96 1.94
N GLN A 478 31.20 6.35 0.70
CA GLN A 478 31.77 7.67 0.38
C GLN A 478 30.80 8.80 0.75
N LEU A 479 29.54 8.69 0.34
CA LEU A 479 28.50 9.69 0.61
C LEU A 479 28.19 9.79 2.11
N LEU A 480 28.20 8.67 2.84
CA LEU A 480 28.06 8.68 4.30
C LEU A 480 29.28 9.30 5.01
N GLY A 481 30.47 9.17 4.44
CA GLY A 481 31.69 9.81 4.95
C GLY A 481 31.79 11.30 4.62
N ALA A 482 30.96 11.82 3.72
CA ALA A 482 30.97 13.20 3.25
C ALA A 482 29.53 13.79 3.24
N PRO A 483 28.91 13.99 4.41
CA PRO A 483 27.52 14.42 4.50
C PRO A 483 27.27 15.80 3.84
N ASP A 484 28.25 16.70 3.83
CA ASP A 484 28.06 18.06 3.32
C ASP A 484 28.42 18.22 1.84
N SER A 485 28.84 17.13 1.18
CA SER A 485 29.16 17.16 -0.25
C SER A 485 27.95 17.54 -1.10
N ALA A 486 28.19 18.14 -2.26
CA ALA A 486 27.12 18.53 -3.18
C ALA A 486 26.29 17.31 -3.62
N GLU A 487 26.93 16.18 -3.86
CA GLU A 487 26.31 14.94 -4.30
C GLU A 487 25.47 14.29 -3.21
N THR A 488 25.94 14.33 -1.95
CA THR A 488 25.15 13.85 -0.82
C THR A 488 23.91 14.72 -0.64
N ARG A 489 24.02 16.04 -0.81
CA ARG A 489 22.87 16.95 -0.78
C ARG A 489 21.90 16.68 -1.93
N SER A 490 22.38 16.58 -3.18
CA SER A 490 21.54 16.25 -4.33
C SER A 490 20.87 14.87 -4.20
N LEU A 491 21.58 13.87 -3.66
CA LEU A 491 20.98 12.56 -3.39
C LEU A 491 19.88 12.66 -2.31
N ARG A 492 20.09 13.41 -1.23
CA ARG A 492 19.06 13.63 -0.21
C ARG A 492 17.85 14.33 -0.80
N GLU A 493 18.04 15.41 -1.55
CA GLU A 493 16.96 16.14 -2.22
C GLU A 493 16.14 15.21 -3.13
N LEU A 494 16.81 14.38 -3.94
CA LEU A 494 16.13 13.41 -4.80
C LEU A 494 15.44 12.29 -4.01
N LEU A 495 16.01 11.83 -2.89
CA LEU A 495 15.39 10.85 -2.01
C LEU A 495 14.18 11.44 -1.26
N GLU A 496 14.24 12.71 -0.87
CA GLU A 496 13.13 13.43 -0.25
C GLU A 496 11.99 13.63 -1.24
N GLN A 497 12.29 14.11 -2.46
CA GLN A 497 11.32 14.21 -3.56
C GLN A 497 10.71 12.84 -3.89
N SER A 498 11.54 11.81 -4.01
CA SER A 498 11.06 10.44 -4.26
C SER A 498 10.27 9.88 -3.06
N GLY A 499 10.58 10.32 -1.85
CA GLY A 499 9.89 9.96 -0.62
C GLY A 499 8.47 10.52 -0.53
N GLN A 500 8.18 11.62 -1.23
CA GLN A 500 6.82 12.17 -1.35
C GLN A 500 5.89 11.19 -2.08
N TRP A 501 6.40 10.45 -3.07
CA TRP A 501 5.65 9.38 -3.75
C TRP A 501 5.28 8.22 -2.84
N LEU A 502 5.95 8.10 -1.70
CA LEU A 502 5.76 6.99 -0.79
C LEU A 502 4.78 7.32 0.33
N ARG A 503 4.43 8.61 0.47
CA ARG A 503 3.38 9.11 1.34
C ARG A 503 2.39 9.90 0.49
N PRO A 504 1.66 9.23 -0.43
CA PRO A 504 0.81 9.89 -1.41
C PRO A 504 -0.26 10.79 -0.75
N GLY A 505 -0.66 10.47 0.49
CA GLY A 505 -1.55 11.30 1.29
C GLY A 505 -1.12 12.76 1.48
N THR A 506 0.18 13.06 1.37
CA THR A 506 0.71 14.44 1.50
C THR A 506 0.80 15.21 0.19
N LEU A 507 0.48 14.59 -0.96
CA LEU A 507 0.53 15.24 -2.27
C LEU A 507 -0.65 16.19 -2.53
N LEU A 508 -1.74 16.02 -1.78
CA LEU A 508 -2.95 16.86 -1.83
C LEU A 508 -3.12 17.58 -0.50
N GLN A 509 -2.31 18.61 -0.23
CA GLN A 509 -2.32 19.31 1.05
C GLN A 509 -3.52 20.24 1.25
N GLU A 510 -4.12 20.74 0.15
CA GLU A 510 -5.17 21.75 0.21
C GLU A 510 -6.61 21.20 0.00
N GLY A 511 -6.82 19.88 0.04
CA GLY A 511 -8.17 19.35 -0.22
C GLY A 511 -8.45 17.90 0.19
N GLY A 512 -9.64 17.75 0.77
CA GLY A 512 -10.34 16.48 0.96
C GLY A 512 -9.78 15.56 2.05
N TYR A 513 -10.41 14.40 2.19
CA TYR A 513 -10.01 13.32 3.10
C TYR A 513 -10.24 11.95 2.45
N GLY A 514 -9.68 10.89 3.05
CA GLY A 514 -9.82 9.52 2.55
C GLY A 514 -9.24 9.33 1.15
N LEU A 515 -9.88 8.52 0.30
CA LEU A 515 -9.48 8.34 -1.08
C LEU A 515 -9.71 9.62 -1.91
N PRO A 516 -8.79 10.00 -2.81
CA PRO A 516 -9.00 11.14 -3.70
C PRO A 516 -10.16 10.85 -4.66
N LEU A 517 -11.02 11.84 -4.88
CA LEU A 517 -12.12 11.80 -5.85
C LEU A 517 -11.68 12.28 -7.25
N ALA A 518 -12.60 12.36 -8.21
CA ALA A 518 -12.29 12.59 -9.62
C ALA A 518 -11.45 13.85 -9.87
N ASP A 519 -11.84 14.99 -9.29
CA ASP A 519 -11.12 16.26 -9.45
C ASP A 519 -9.72 16.20 -8.80
N GLU A 520 -9.65 15.64 -7.59
CA GLU A 520 -8.39 15.41 -6.87
C GLU A 520 -7.44 14.48 -7.65
N ARG A 521 -7.97 13.42 -8.27
CA ARG A 521 -7.21 12.47 -9.11
C ARG A 521 -6.66 13.13 -10.37
N SER A 522 -7.41 14.05 -10.96
CA SER A 522 -6.98 14.77 -12.17
C SER A 522 -5.79 15.67 -11.85
N LEU A 523 -5.89 16.47 -10.79
CA LEU A 523 -4.80 17.31 -10.28
C LEU A 523 -3.55 16.49 -9.89
N LEU A 524 -3.76 15.36 -9.22
CA LEU A 524 -2.69 14.44 -8.86
C LEU A 524 -1.96 13.90 -10.10
N SER A 525 -2.70 13.51 -11.13
CA SER A 525 -2.11 12.93 -12.34
C SER A 525 -1.17 13.91 -13.03
N GLU A 526 -1.56 15.18 -13.13
CA GLU A 526 -0.73 16.25 -13.70
C GLU A 526 0.50 16.56 -12.86
N THR A 527 0.33 16.62 -11.53
CA THR A 527 1.42 16.89 -10.58
C THR A 527 2.46 15.77 -10.60
N VAL A 528 2.01 14.51 -10.56
CA VAL A 528 2.88 13.33 -10.62
C VAL A 528 3.61 13.26 -11.97
N ALA A 529 2.91 13.52 -13.08
CA ALA A 529 3.54 13.52 -14.41
C ALA A 529 4.63 14.59 -14.54
N THR A 530 4.36 15.81 -14.07
CA THR A 530 5.32 16.93 -14.10
C THR A 530 6.56 16.62 -13.28
N ALA A 531 6.37 16.15 -12.05
CA ALA A 531 7.48 15.84 -11.16
C ALA A 531 8.27 14.61 -11.63
N SER A 532 7.61 13.59 -12.19
CA SER A 532 8.26 12.44 -12.83
C SER A 532 9.14 12.89 -13.99
N ALA A 533 8.67 13.81 -14.84
CA ALA A 533 9.43 14.35 -15.97
C ALA A 533 10.69 15.13 -15.53
N GLN A 534 10.69 15.71 -14.32
CA GLN A 534 11.85 16.40 -13.73
C GLN A 534 12.79 15.42 -13.00
N ALA A 535 12.22 14.45 -12.28
CA ALA A 535 12.98 13.51 -11.46
C ALA A 535 13.82 12.55 -12.30
N VAL A 536 13.29 12.03 -13.40
CA VAL A 536 14.00 11.04 -14.24
C VAL A 536 15.34 11.58 -14.77
N PRO A 537 15.41 12.75 -15.43
CA PRO A 537 16.69 13.33 -15.85
C PRO A 537 17.63 13.64 -14.68
N ALA A 538 17.10 14.06 -13.52
CA ALA A 538 17.91 14.38 -12.36
C ALA A 538 18.58 13.12 -11.76
N TRP A 539 17.84 12.02 -11.65
CA TRP A 539 18.39 10.72 -11.25
C TRP A 539 19.45 10.20 -12.25
N GLN A 540 19.20 10.36 -13.54
CA GLN A 540 20.16 10.00 -14.59
C GLN A 540 21.46 10.84 -14.47
N ALA A 541 21.34 12.16 -14.30
CA ALA A 541 22.48 13.05 -14.12
C ALA A 541 23.30 12.71 -12.87
N LEU A 542 22.63 12.47 -11.73
CA LEU A 542 23.29 12.06 -10.49
C LEU A 542 24.04 10.74 -10.68
N ARG A 543 23.44 9.76 -11.37
CA ARG A 543 24.08 8.47 -11.63
C ARG A 543 25.37 8.61 -12.44
N VAL A 544 25.39 9.49 -13.44
CA VAL A 544 26.59 9.79 -14.24
C VAL A 544 27.66 10.44 -13.37
N GLN A 545 27.29 11.43 -12.55
CA GLN A 545 28.21 12.10 -11.62
C GLN A 545 28.81 11.11 -10.61
N LEU A 546 27.96 10.30 -9.96
CA LEU A 546 28.41 9.30 -8.99
C LEU A 546 29.32 8.24 -9.63
N ARG A 547 29.07 7.85 -10.88
CA ARG A 547 29.97 6.93 -11.60
C ARG A 547 31.38 7.50 -11.73
N GLN A 548 31.53 8.82 -11.91
CA GLN A 548 32.84 9.48 -11.98
C GLN A 548 33.57 9.54 -10.62
N GLN A 549 32.87 9.36 -9.50
CA GLN A 549 33.45 9.38 -8.16
C GLN A 549 33.86 8.01 -7.63
N LEU A 550 33.40 6.94 -8.29
CA LEU A 550 33.85 5.59 -7.98
C LEU A 550 35.38 5.49 -8.08
N PRO A 551 36.07 4.71 -7.23
CA PRO A 551 37.51 4.54 -7.37
C PRO A 551 37.86 3.95 -8.75
N VAL A 552 39.04 4.33 -9.27
CA VAL A 552 39.48 4.02 -10.65
C VAL A 552 39.31 2.54 -10.99
N LYS A 553 39.64 1.64 -10.06
CA LYS A 553 39.50 0.19 -10.25
C LYS A 553 38.06 -0.23 -10.55
N GLN A 554 37.08 0.33 -9.83
CA GLN A 554 35.66 0.03 -10.02
C GLN A 554 35.15 0.61 -11.33
N ARG A 555 35.53 1.86 -11.67
CA ARG A 555 35.18 2.47 -12.97
C ARG A 555 35.70 1.65 -14.14
N ASN A 556 36.98 1.30 -14.12
CA ASN A 556 37.62 0.50 -15.17
C ASN A 556 36.98 -0.88 -15.32
N GLU A 557 36.57 -1.51 -14.22
CA GLU A 557 35.81 -2.78 -14.27
C GLU A 557 34.46 -2.58 -14.96
N MET A 558 33.71 -1.53 -14.60
CA MET A 558 32.40 -1.25 -15.21
C MET A 558 32.52 -0.89 -16.70
N ASP A 559 33.49 -0.04 -17.06
CA ASP A 559 33.74 0.35 -18.45
C ASP A 559 34.14 -0.87 -19.31
N ALA A 560 34.92 -1.79 -18.76
CA ALA A 560 35.28 -3.04 -19.43
C ALA A 560 34.08 -3.99 -19.58
N ILE A 561 33.16 -4.05 -18.60
CA ILE A 561 31.91 -4.81 -18.73
C ILE A 561 31.04 -4.21 -19.84
N ASP A 562 30.89 -2.89 -19.87
CA ASP A 562 30.08 -2.20 -20.88
C ASP A 562 30.66 -2.44 -22.29
N ALA A 563 31.99 -2.40 -22.45
CA ALA A 563 32.67 -2.75 -23.69
C ALA A 563 32.46 -4.22 -24.08
N ASN A 564 32.56 -5.15 -23.13
CA ASN A 564 32.30 -6.57 -23.33
C ASN A 564 30.87 -6.82 -23.82
N LEU A 565 29.87 -6.18 -23.18
CA LEU A 565 28.46 -6.28 -23.55
C LEU A 565 28.21 -5.73 -24.96
N ALA A 566 28.79 -4.57 -25.30
CA ALA A 566 28.68 -3.99 -26.63
C ALA A 566 29.28 -4.91 -27.71
N ALA A 567 30.46 -5.47 -27.45
CA ALA A 567 31.13 -6.39 -28.36
C ALA A 567 30.32 -7.69 -28.56
N LEU A 568 29.83 -8.29 -27.47
CA LEU A 568 28.96 -9.47 -27.52
C LEU A 568 27.66 -9.20 -28.29
N GLY A 569 27.00 -8.06 -28.03
CA GLY A 569 25.77 -7.67 -28.71
C GLY A 569 25.97 -7.42 -30.21
N ALA A 570 27.11 -6.86 -30.61
CA ALA A 570 27.46 -6.73 -32.02
C ALA A 570 27.74 -8.10 -32.67
N HIS A 571 28.53 -8.94 -32.01
CA HIS A 571 28.90 -10.26 -32.50
C HIS A 571 27.68 -11.17 -32.68
N LEU A 572 26.75 -11.19 -31.71
CA LEU A 572 25.51 -11.95 -31.81
C LEU A 572 24.63 -11.50 -32.97
N ARG A 573 24.53 -10.20 -33.23
CA ARG A 573 23.79 -9.68 -34.39
C ARG A 573 24.42 -10.15 -35.71
N THR A 574 25.76 -10.15 -35.80
CA THR A 574 26.47 -10.68 -36.98
C THR A 574 26.25 -12.18 -37.17
N GLN A 575 26.34 -12.96 -36.10
CA GLN A 575 26.09 -14.41 -36.13
C GLN A 575 24.63 -14.73 -36.51
N ALA A 576 23.67 -13.96 -35.99
CA ALA A 576 22.24 -14.14 -36.31
C ALA A 576 21.88 -13.69 -37.74
N ALA A 577 22.58 -12.69 -38.29
CA ALA A 577 22.39 -12.21 -39.66
C ALA A 577 22.99 -13.15 -40.72
N SER A 578 23.87 -14.08 -40.32
CA SER A 578 24.42 -15.11 -41.19
C SER A 578 23.60 -16.40 -41.02
N PRO A 579 22.61 -16.70 -41.88
CA PRO A 579 21.90 -17.97 -41.77
C PRO A 579 22.91 -19.10 -41.91
N ALA A 580 22.83 -20.10 -41.02
CA ALA A 580 23.66 -21.29 -41.07
C ALA A 580 23.53 -21.96 -42.44
N THR A 581 24.49 -21.68 -43.32
CA THR A 581 24.62 -22.32 -44.62
C THR A 581 25.31 -23.65 -44.38
N GLY A 582 24.51 -24.70 -44.17
CA GLY A 582 24.91 -26.09 -44.44
C GLY A 582 25.61 -26.86 -43.31
N ALA A 583 24.96 -27.97 -42.94
CA ALA A 583 25.54 -29.21 -42.43
C ALA A 583 26.13 -29.25 -41.00
N ALA A 584 25.26 -29.38 -40.00
CA ALA A 584 25.40 -30.35 -38.90
C ALA A 584 24.12 -30.37 -38.05
N VAL A 585 23.03 -30.90 -38.60
CA VAL A 585 21.91 -31.42 -37.80
C VAL A 585 21.71 -32.88 -38.25
N ARG A 586 22.41 -33.78 -37.55
CA ARG A 586 21.96 -35.13 -37.24
C ARG A 586 22.27 -35.39 -35.78
#